data_AF-A0A9W6J4D2-F1
#
_entry.id   AF-A0A9W6J4D2-F1
#
_cell.length_a   1.000
_cell.length_b   1.000
_cell.length_c   1.000
_cell.angle_alpha   90.00
_cell.angle_beta   90.00
_cell.angle_gamma   90.00
#
_symmetry.space_group_name_H-M   'P 1'
#
loop_
_entity.id
_entity.type
_entity.pdbx_description
1 polymer ?
#
loop_
_entity_poly.entity_id
_entity_poly.type
_entity_poly.pdbx_seq_one_letter_code
_entity_poly.pdbx_strand_id
1 'polypeptide(L)'
;MSIQPRAPFSAVHAPFALSVRFRTALVPTPFQYIGKGEQCVIKTKLALSTKKNAEATAILLEEPENHLSHARLNELIADLTAQHGEKQIIISTHSSFVANKLGLDHLIVLREGKVVRISELQASDFFKKLAGYDTLRLALAKKAILVEGDSDELVVQRAYMDANGGRLPIQDGIDVISVGTAFLRFLELALALKIPAAVVTDNDGDTAAVQKKYAAFDGQPSIRICFDPDVDTGGLTVKEKPFNYNTLEPKILKANGREALNKMLGTAAKTDDELHLHMRANKTDCALAIFSSKTAITYPDYITRAIAP
;
A
#
# COMPACT_ATOMS: atom_id res chain seq x y z
N MET A 1 -2.69 -80.78 40.24
CA MET A 1 -1.73 -79.91 39.53
C MET A 1 -2.35 -78.50 39.54
N SER A 2 -2.28 -77.75 40.65
CA SER A 2 -1.21 -76.85 41.12
C SER A 2 -0.94 -75.60 40.24
N ILE A 3 -1.76 -74.58 40.49
CA ILE A 3 -1.58 -73.10 40.59
C ILE A 3 -0.17 -72.46 40.36
N GLN A 4 -0.17 -71.44 39.43
CA GLN A 4 0.56 -70.12 39.33
C GLN A 4 2.02 -69.96 38.81
N PRO A 5 2.51 -68.73 38.44
CA PRO A 5 1.95 -67.62 37.60
C PRO A 5 3.03 -66.86 36.73
N ARG A 6 2.65 -65.89 35.85
CA ARG A 6 3.28 -64.54 35.65
C ARG A 6 2.78 -63.76 34.40
N ALA A 7 1.94 -62.73 34.65
CA ALA A 7 2.03 -61.28 34.34
C ALA A 7 2.64 -60.71 33.01
N PRO A 8 2.45 -59.42 32.66
CA PRO A 8 1.74 -58.97 31.46
C PRO A 8 2.61 -58.20 30.43
N PHE A 9 2.18 -58.13 29.17
CA PHE A 9 2.78 -57.25 28.17
C PHE A 9 2.16 -55.84 28.28
N SER A 10 2.96 -54.87 28.71
CA SER A 10 2.62 -53.45 28.81
C SER A 10 2.53 -52.82 27.41
N ALA A 11 1.41 -52.16 27.13
CA ALA A 11 1.29 -51.18 26.06
C ALA A 11 2.17 -49.96 26.38
N VAL A 12 3.15 -49.67 25.53
CA VAL A 12 3.91 -48.41 25.56
C VAL A 12 3.68 -47.70 24.23
N HIS A 13 3.15 -46.48 24.34
CA HIS A 13 2.96 -45.51 23.26
C HIS A 13 4.23 -45.38 22.41
N ALA A 14 4.16 -45.73 21.12
CA ALA A 14 5.15 -45.32 20.13
C ALA A 14 4.75 -43.93 19.59
N PRO A 15 5.60 -42.90 19.70
CA PRO A 15 5.33 -41.61 19.07
C PRO A 15 5.40 -41.75 17.54
N PHE A 16 4.40 -41.18 16.88
CA PHE A 16 4.26 -41.16 15.43
C PHE A 16 5.43 -40.34 14.82
N ALA A 17 6.45 -41.02 14.30
CA ALA A 17 7.55 -40.37 13.59
C ALA A 17 7.15 -40.10 12.13
N LEU A 18 6.70 -38.88 11.84
CA LEU A 18 6.39 -38.44 10.49
C LEU A 18 7.69 -38.01 9.79
N SER A 19 8.20 -38.83 8.87
CA SER A 19 9.35 -38.46 8.03
C SER A 19 8.85 -37.62 6.84
N VAL A 20 8.96 -36.30 6.96
CA VAL A 20 8.85 -35.38 5.81
C VAL A 20 10.28 -35.06 5.37
N ARG A 21 10.68 -35.53 4.17
CA ARG A 21 12.01 -35.25 3.62
C ARG A 21 12.11 -33.77 3.21
N PHE A 22 12.65 -32.94 4.11
CA PHE A 22 13.25 -31.67 3.74
C PHE A 22 14.72 -31.90 3.38
N ARG A 23 15.21 -31.34 2.26
CA ARG A 23 16.64 -31.26 1.96
C ARG A 23 17.27 -30.22 2.88
N THR A 24 17.52 -30.59 4.13
CA THR A 24 18.54 -30.03 5.04
C THR A 24 18.49 -30.90 6.29
N ALA A 25 19.65 -31.34 6.77
CA ALA A 25 19.77 -32.25 7.89
C ALA A 25 19.13 -31.63 9.15
N LEU A 26 17.93 -32.07 9.52
CA LEU A 26 17.25 -31.64 10.74
C LEU A 26 17.50 -32.67 11.84
N VAL A 27 18.16 -32.20 12.90
CA VAL A 27 18.07 -32.78 14.24
C VAL A 27 16.57 -32.99 14.57
N PRO A 28 16.14 -34.15 15.10
CA PRO A 28 14.73 -34.40 15.43
C PRO A 28 14.30 -33.44 16.54
N THR A 29 13.75 -32.30 16.13
CA THR A 29 13.30 -31.24 17.01
C THR A 29 11.80 -31.43 17.21
N PRO A 30 11.31 -31.59 18.45
CA PRO A 30 9.89 -31.69 18.71
C PRO A 30 9.11 -30.53 18.09
N PHE A 31 7.92 -30.80 17.55
CA PHE A 31 7.10 -29.81 16.81
C PHE A 31 6.83 -28.51 17.59
N GLN A 32 6.72 -28.60 18.92
CA GLN A 32 6.54 -27.44 19.80
C GLN A 32 7.75 -26.51 19.88
N TYR A 33 8.95 -26.99 19.50
CA TYR A 33 10.21 -26.26 19.59
C TYR A 33 10.69 -25.73 18.23
N ILE A 34 9.98 -25.99 17.13
CA ILE A 34 10.24 -25.34 15.83
C ILE A 34 9.52 -23.99 15.76
N GLY A 35 10.05 -23.06 14.95
CA GLY A 35 9.47 -21.72 14.78
C GLY A 35 8.03 -21.76 14.25
N LYS A 36 7.20 -20.80 14.65
CA LYS A 36 5.76 -20.74 14.29
C LYS A 36 5.50 -20.77 12.79
N GLY A 37 6.38 -20.18 11.97
CA GLY A 37 6.27 -20.24 10.51
C GLY A 37 6.42 -21.66 9.97
N GLU A 38 7.43 -22.39 10.44
CA GLU A 38 7.64 -23.79 10.07
C GLU A 38 6.48 -24.67 10.54
N GLN A 39 5.94 -24.40 11.73
CA GLN A 39 4.72 -25.05 12.22
C GLN A 39 3.52 -24.80 11.29
N CYS A 40 3.35 -23.58 10.78
CA CYS A 40 2.26 -23.21 9.87
C CYS A 40 2.37 -23.96 8.54
N VAL A 41 3.57 -24.00 7.95
CA VAL A 41 3.83 -24.76 6.70
C VAL A 41 3.57 -26.25 6.90
N ILE A 42 4.08 -26.84 7.99
CA ILE A 42 3.89 -28.27 8.28
C ILE A 42 2.42 -28.59 8.51
N LYS A 43 1.69 -27.80 9.30
CA LYS A 43 0.25 -28.00 9.54
C LYS A 43 -0.53 -27.94 8.23
N THR A 44 -0.23 -26.97 7.38
CA THR A 44 -0.88 -26.81 6.07
C THR A 44 -0.61 -28.02 5.18
N LYS A 45 0.66 -28.43 5.02
CA LYS A 45 1.03 -29.61 4.23
C LYS A 45 0.45 -30.90 4.79
N LEU A 46 0.39 -31.05 6.12
CA LEU A 46 -0.22 -32.20 6.78
C LEU A 46 -1.73 -32.26 6.54
N ALA A 47 -2.43 -31.15 6.73
CA ALA A 47 -3.85 -31.05 6.43
C ALA A 47 -4.10 -31.50 5.00
N LEU A 48 -3.26 -31.06 4.05
CA LEU A 48 -3.39 -31.30 2.62
C LEU A 48 -3.00 -32.70 2.15
N SER A 49 -2.05 -33.36 2.82
CA SER A 49 -1.55 -34.71 2.48
C SER A 49 -2.42 -35.86 2.99
N THR A 50 -3.49 -35.58 3.75
CA THR A 50 -4.40 -36.65 4.21
C THR A 50 -5.20 -37.25 3.05
N LYS A 51 -5.35 -38.59 3.04
CA LYS A 51 -6.09 -39.33 1.99
C LYS A 51 -7.53 -38.84 1.77
N LYS A 52 -8.15 -38.22 2.78
CA LYS A 52 -9.49 -37.60 2.69
C LYS A 52 -9.53 -36.40 1.74
N ASN A 53 -8.39 -35.79 1.40
CA ASN A 53 -8.34 -34.68 0.46
C ASN A 53 -8.27 -35.11 -1.00
N ALA A 54 -8.18 -36.40 -1.33
CA ALA A 54 -8.31 -36.80 -2.73
C ALA A 54 -9.69 -36.41 -3.32
N GLU A 55 -10.71 -36.28 -2.46
CA GLU A 55 -12.08 -35.91 -2.82
C GLU A 55 -12.41 -34.42 -2.65
N ALA A 56 -11.53 -33.64 -2.00
CA ALA A 56 -11.79 -32.23 -1.73
C ALA A 56 -11.70 -31.40 -3.01
N THR A 57 -12.78 -30.71 -3.38
CA THR A 57 -12.86 -29.82 -4.55
C THR A 57 -12.38 -28.39 -4.26
N ALA A 58 -12.39 -27.97 -2.99
CA ALA A 58 -11.96 -26.64 -2.58
C ALA A 58 -11.03 -26.68 -1.35
N ILE A 59 -10.06 -25.76 -1.31
CA ILE A 59 -9.13 -25.52 -0.21
C ILE A 59 -9.35 -24.09 0.27
N LEU A 60 -9.60 -23.93 1.57
CA LEU A 60 -9.77 -22.62 2.21
C LEU A 60 -8.56 -22.35 3.11
N LEU A 61 -7.91 -21.21 2.91
CA LEU A 61 -6.77 -20.76 3.71
C LEU A 61 -7.08 -19.39 4.30
N GLU A 62 -7.08 -19.31 5.62
CA GLU A 62 -7.27 -18.07 6.34
C GLU A 62 -5.92 -17.49 6.73
N GLU A 63 -5.60 -16.29 6.23
CA GLU A 63 -4.39 -15.52 6.53
C GLU A 63 -3.11 -16.37 6.55
N PRO A 64 -2.76 -17.07 5.45
CA PRO A 64 -1.61 -17.97 5.42
C PRO A 64 -0.28 -17.25 5.67
N GLU A 65 -0.22 -15.93 5.53
CA GLU A 65 0.93 -15.08 5.85
C GLU A 65 1.27 -15.04 7.35
N ASN A 66 0.34 -15.42 8.24
CA ASN A 66 0.56 -15.33 9.68
C ASN A 66 1.78 -16.17 10.09
N HIS A 67 2.79 -15.48 10.65
CA HIS A 67 4.10 -16.04 11.04
C HIS A 67 5.00 -16.53 9.89
N LEU A 68 4.67 -16.24 8.63
CA LEU A 68 5.53 -16.51 7.47
C LEU A 68 6.20 -15.24 6.97
N SER A 69 7.47 -15.38 6.55
CA SER A 69 8.07 -14.35 5.72
C SER A 69 7.45 -14.37 4.33
N HIS A 70 7.57 -13.25 3.62
CA HIS A 70 7.09 -13.09 2.25
C HIS A 70 7.60 -14.19 1.31
N ALA A 71 8.87 -14.58 1.44
CA ALA A 71 9.46 -15.66 0.64
C ALA A 71 8.82 -17.02 0.96
N ARG A 72 8.65 -17.34 2.25
CA ARG A 72 8.07 -18.62 2.70
C ARG A 72 6.60 -18.77 2.31
N LEU A 73 5.84 -17.68 2.36
CA LEU A 73 4.48 -17.70 1.88
C LEU A 73 4.43 -17.97 0.37
N ASN A 74 5.29 -17.34 -0.42
CA ASN A 74 5.34 -17.62 -1.86
C ASN A 74 5.72 -19.08 -2.14
N GLU A 75 6.66 -19.65 -1.39
CA GLU A 75 6.97 -21.09 -1.47
C GLU A 75 5.76 -21.95 -1.14
N LEU A 76 5.02 -21.60 -0.07
CA LEU A 76 3.80 -22.31 0.31
C LEU A 76 2.75 -22.22 -0.80
N ILE A 77 2.45 -21.03 -1.32
CA ILE A 77 1.48 -20.84 -2.41
C ILE A 77 1.91 -21.60 -3.67
N ALA A 78 3.19 -21.56 -4.05
CA ALA A 78 3.70 -22.28 -5.21
C ALA A 78 3.56 -23.81 -5.03
N ASP A 79 3.89 -24.34 -3.84
CA ASP A 79 3.71 -25.75 -3.50
C ASP A 79 2.23 -26.16 -3.59
N LEU A 80 1.33 -25.31 -3.09
CA LEU A 80 -0.12 -25.55 -3.12
C LEU A 80 -0.65 -25.62 -4.56
N THR A 81 -0.29 -24.64 -5.39
CA THR A 81 -0.72 -24.56 -6.79
C THR A 81 -0.15 -25.71 -7.61
N ALA A 82 1.09 -26.14 -7.34
CA ALA A 82 1.74 -27.24 -8.08
C ALA A 82 1.22 -28.64 -7.70
N GLN A 83 0.86 -28.87 -6.43
CA GLN A 83 0.54 -30.21 -5.91
C GLN A 83 -0.96 -30.55 -5.95
N HIS A 84 -1.85 -29.58 -6.16
CA HIS A 84 -3.29 -29.77 -5.95
C HIS A 84 -4.19 -29.59 -7.18
N GLY A 85 -3.64 -29.51 -8.39
CA GLY A 85 -4.38 -29.69 -9.64
C GLY A 85 -5.62 -28.80 -9.78
N GLU A 86 -6.76 -29.39 -10.15
CA GLU A 86 -8.05 -28.71 -10.44
C GLU A 86 -8.80 -28.16 -9.20
N LYS A 87 -8.21 -28.20 -8.00
CA LYS A 87 -8.89 -27.73 -6.79
C LYS A 87 -8.95 -26.21 -6.73
N GLN A 88 -10.10 -25.68 -6.36
CA GLN A 88 -10.25 -24.24 -6.13
C GLN A 88 -9.59 -23.85 -4.80
N ILE A 89 -8.64 -22.93 -4.83
CA ILE A 89 -8.02 -22.39 -3.62
C ILE A 89 -8.62 -21.01 -3.34
N ILE A 90 -9.19 -20.84 -2.15
CA ILE A 90 -9.73 -19.56 -1.66
C ILE A 90 -8.86 -19.12 -0.49
N ILE A 91 -8.31 -17.92 -0.60
CA ILE A 91 -7.39 -17.35 0.39
C ILE A 91 -8.01 -16.05 0.91
N SER A 92 -8.19 -15.93 2.22
CA SER A 92 -8.41 -14.63 2.85
C SER A 92 -7.07 -14.07 3.32
N THR A 93 -6.88 -12.77 3.15
CA THR A 93 -5.66 -12.06 3.53
C THR A 93 -5.98 -10.60 3.78
N HIS A 94 -5.34 -10.02 4.78
CA HIS A 94 -5.28 -8.56 4.98
C HIS A 94 -3.97 -7.98 4.42
N SER A 95 -3.07 -8.83 3.93
CA SER A 95 -1.76 -8.44 3.43
C SER A 95 -1.80 -8.13 1.93
N SER A 96 -1.52 -6.87 1.62
CA SER A 96 -1.45 -6.39 0.25
C SER A 96 -0.39 -7.07 -0.60
N PHE A 97 0.66 -7.60 0.04
CA PHE A 97 1.70 -8.36 -0.63
C PHE A 97 1.20 -9.70 -1.20
N VAL A 98 0.38 -10.41 -0.43
CA VAL A 98 -0.12 -11.75 -0.78
C VAL A 98 -1.04 -11.68 -1.97
N ALA A 99 -2.00 -10.75 -1.91
CA ALA A 99 -2.97 -10.50 -2.95
C ALA A 99 -2.32 -10.13 -4.30
N ASN A 100 -1.28 -9.29 -4.30
CA ASN A 100 -0.56 -8.93 -5.52
C ASN A 100 0.12 -10.14 -6.18
N LYS A 101 0.60 -11.11 -5.39
CA LYS A 101 1.29 -12.30 -5.90
C LYS A 101 0.35 -13.41 -6.36
N LEU A 102 -0.83 -13.52 -5.76
CA LEU A 102 -1.87 -14.47 -6.16
C LEU A 102 -2.56 -14.12 -7.49
N GLY A 103 -2.24 -12.97 -8.06
CA GLY A 103 -2.79 -12.51 -9.32
C GLY A 103 -4.08 -11.71 -9.11
N LEU A 104 -4.08 -10.49 -9.63
CA LEU A 104 -5.18 -9.54 -9.41
C LEU A 104 -6.46 -9.92 -10.15
N ASP A 105 -6.39 -10.80 -11.15
CA ASP A 105 -7.58 -11.38 -11.82
C ASP A 105 -8.49 -12.15 -10.87
N HIS A 106 -7.92 -12.70 -9.80
CA HIS A 106 -8.62 -13.50 -8.80
C HIS A 106 -8.91 -12.72 -7.51
N LEU A 107 -8.57 -11.42 -7.48
CA LEU A 107 -8.75 -10.61 -6.27
C LEU A 107 -10.20 -10.17 -6.12
N ILE A 108 -10.79 -10.58 -5.00
CA ILE A 108 -12.10 -10.15 -4.53
C ILE A 108 -11.87 -9.26 -3.30
N VAL A 109 -12.22 -7.98 -3.43
CA VAL A 109 -12.11 -7.00 -2.35
C VAL A 109 -13.45 -6.90 -1.64
N LEU A 110 -13.42 -7.07 -0.31
CA LEU A 110 -14.59 -6.99 0.56
C LEU A 110 -14.48 -5.76 1.46
N ARG A 111 -15.46 -4.85 1.40
CA ARG A 111 -15.50 -3.64 2.22
C ARG A 111 -16.93 -3.30 2.63
N GLU A 112 -17.23 -3.28 3.93
CA GLU A 112 -18.56 -2.90 4.48
C GLU A 112 -19.72 -3.63 3.79
N GLY A 113 -19.57 -4.94 3.53
CA GLY A 113 -20.57 -5.75 2.83
C GLY A 113 -20.64 -5.56 1.31
N LYS A 114 -19.81 -4.68 0.73
CA LYS A 114 -19.63 -4.56 -0.72
C LYS A 114 -18.51 -5.47 -1.20
N VAL A 115 -18.71 -5.98 -2.41
CA VAL A 115 -17.79 -6.88 -3.09
C VAL A 115 -17.41 -6.25 -4.42
N VAL A 116 -16.11 -6.13 -4.69
CA VAL A 116 -15.59 -5.71 -6.00
C VAL A 116 -14.57 -6.73 -6.46
N ARG A 117 -14.69 -7.18 -7.71
CA ARG A 117 -13.66 -7.99 -8.36
C ARG A 117 -12.77 -7.08 -9.18
N ILE A 118 -11.46 -7.14 -8.98
CA ILE A 118 -10.53 -6.27 -9.73
C ILE A 118 -10.59 -6.55 -11.24
N SER A 119 -10.88 -7.79 -11.64
CA SER A 119 -11.10 -8.18 -13.04
C SER A 119 -12.31 -7.52 -13.72
N GLU A 120 -13.27 -6.99 -12.95
CA GLU A 120 -14.45 -6.29 -13.48
C GLU A 120 -14.20 -4.79 -13.70
N LEU A 121 -13.04 -4.26 -13.29
CA LEU A 121 -12.64 -2.86 -13.52
C LEU A 121 -12.11 -2.66 -14.95
N GLN A 122 -12.39 -1.49 -15.53
CA GLN A 122 -11.79 -1.05 -16.79
C GLN A 122 -10.26 -0.95 -16.64
N ALA A 123 -9.78 -0.48 -15.50
CA ALA A 123 -8.35 -0.43 -15.17
C ALA A 123 -7.74 -1.76 -14.69
N SER A 124 -8.44 -2.90 -14.82
CA SER A 124 -7.96 -4.21 -14.33
C SER A 124 -6.55 -4.56 -14.83
N ASP A 125 -6.26 -4.38 -16.11
CA ASP A 125 -4.95 -4.66 -16.72
C ASP A 125 -3.82 -3.77 -16.18
N PHE A 126 -4.15 -2.56 -15.72
CA PHE A 126 -3.17 -1.73 -15.04
C PHE A 126 -2.83 -2.30 -13.67
N PHE A 127 -3.85 -2.62 -12.88
CA PHE A 127 -3.63 -3.15 -11.54
C PHE A 127 -2.83 -4.45 -11.64
N LYS A 128 -3.15 -5.36 -12.56
CA LYS A 128 -2.37 -6.60 -12.83
C LYS A 128 -0.87 -6.36 -13.04
N LYS A 129 -0.50 -5.25 -13.70
CA LYS A 129 0.90 -4.87 -13.98
C LYS A 129 1.55 -4.17 -12.80
N LEU A 130 0.76 -3.58 -11.90
CA LEU A 130 1.25 -2.88 -10.73
C LEU A 130 1.73 -3.91 -9.70
N ALA A 131 3.04 -4.14 -9.66
CA ALA A 131 3.67 -5.00 -8.66
C ALA A 131 3.64 -4.42 -7.21
N GLY A 132 2.77 -3.44 -6.94
CA GLY A 132 2.85 -2.52 -5.81
C GLY A 132 1.65 -2.58 -4.85
N TYR A 133 1.94 -2.30 -3.57
CA TYR A 133 1.07 -2.42 -2.39
C TYR A 133 -0.14 -1.46 -2.39
N ASP A 134 -0.14 -0.46 -3.27
CA ASP A 134 -1.00 0.72 -3.16
C ASP A 134 -2.47 0.46 -3.49
N THR A 135 -2.77 -0.48 -4.38
CA THR A 135 -4.15 -0.88 -4.72
C THR A 135 -4.95 -1.32 -3.49
N LEU A 136 -4.30 -2.06 -2.59
CA LEU A 136 -4.93 -2.56 -1.38
C LEU A 136 -4.82 -1.61 -0.20
N ARG A 137 -3.80 -0.75 -0.16
CA ARG A 137 -3.81 0.41 0.75
C ARG A 137 -5.07 1.25 0.51
N LEU A 138 -5.39 1.56 -0.75
CA LEU A 138 -6.64 2.21 -1.10
C LEU A 138 -7.85 1.42 -0.60
N ALA A 139 -7.94 0.13 -0.96
CA ALA A 139 -9.11 -0.71 -0.65
C ALA A 139 -9.44 -0.80 0.86
N LEU A 140 -8.42 -0.78 1.71
CA LEU A 140 -8.54 -0.92 3.16
C LEU A 140 -8.69 0.43 3.89
N ALA A 141 -8.45 1.56 3.20
CA ALA A 141 -8.51 2.87 3.81
C ALA A 141 -9.96 3.30 4.13
N LYS A 142 -10.09 4.12 5.18
CA LYS A 142 -11.35 4.86 5.43
C LYS A 142 -11.53 5.97 4.43
N LYS A 143 -10.44 6.66 4.08
CA LYS A 143 -10.32 7.72 3.08
C LYS A 143 -8.92 7.67 2.46
N ALA A 144 -8.78 8.10 1.22
CA ALA A 144 -7.48 8.19 0.57
C ALA A 144 -7.19 9.60 0.04
N ILE A 145 -5.93 10.00 0.08
CA ILE A 145 -5.42 11.20 -0.58
C ILE A 145 -4.38 10.74 -1.61
N LEU A 146 -4.73 10.88 -2.87
CA LEU A 146 -3.88 10.52 -4.00
C LEU A 146 -3.02 11.73 -4.36
N VAL A 147 -1.72 11.54 -4.46
CA VAL A 147 -0.75 12.59 -4.80
C VAL A 147 0.15 12.16 -5.95
N GLU A 148 0.81 13.12 -6.59
CA GLU A 148 1.59 12.85 -7.80
C GLU A 148 2.95 12.21 -7.48
N GLY A 149 3.64 12.65 -6.43
CA GLY A 149 4.92 12.07 -6.04
C GLY A 149 5.19 12.04 -4.54
N ASP A 150 6.35 11.49 -4.19
CA ASP A 150 6.78 11.31 -2.79
C ASP A 150 6.95 12.65 -2.04
N SER A 151 7.28 13.71 -2.77
CA SER A 151 7.39 15.06 -2.20
C SER A 151 6.03 15.60 -1.76
N ASP A 152 5.01 15.43 -2.60
CA ASP A 152 3.63 15.78 -2.27
C ASP A 152 3.12 14.97 -1.09
N GLU A 153 3.45 13.67 -1.04
CA GLU A 153 3.06 12.78 0.05
C GLU A 153 3.57 13.30 1.40
N LEU A 154 4.84 13.70 1.47
CA LEU A 154 5.43 14.26 2.69
C LEU A 154 4.78 15.59 3.08
N VAL A 155 4.55 16.50 2.12
CA VAL A 155 3.95 17.81 2.43
C VAL A 155 2.48 17.67 2.85
N VAL A 156 1.70 16.80 2.21
CA VAL A 156 0.31 16.52 2.60
C VAL A 156 0.23 15.89 3.99
N GLN A 157 1.09 14.90 4.29
CA GLN A 157 1.15 14.31 5.63
C GLN A 157 1.49 15.36 6.69
N ARG A 158 2.43 16.26 6.37
CA ARG A 158 2.80 17.37 7.24
C ARG A 158 1.64 18.35 7.44
N ALA A 159 0.94 18.74 6.37
CA ALA A 159 -0.23 19.61 6.46
C ALA A 159 -1.35 19.01 7.33
N TYR A 160 -1.61 17.71 7.17
CA TYR A 160 -2.55 16.99 8.01
C TYR A 160 -2.11 16.99 9.47
N MET A 161 -0.83 16.71 9.73
CA MET A 161 -0.26 16.69 11.08
C MET A 161 -0.43 18.02 11.80
N ASP A 162 -0.14 19.13 11.13
CA ASP A 162 -0.27 20.47 11.71
C ASP A 162 -1.74 20.83 11.96
N ALA A 163 -2.67 20.38 11.10
CA ALA A 163 -4.12 20.61 11.27
C ALA A 163 -4.79 19.69 12.32
N ASN A 164 -4.19 18.55 12.66
CA ASN A 164 -4.82 17.50 13.48
C ASN A 164 -4.04 17.20 14.77
N GLY A 165 -3.43 18.22 15.38
CA GLY A 165 -2.81 18.11 16.70
C GLY A 165 -1.62 17.14 16.75
N GLY A 166 -0.85 17.05 15.67
CA GLY A 166 0.35 16.21 15.59
C GLY A 166 0.09 14.77 15.14
N ARG A 167 -1.14 14.42 14.75
CA ARG A 167 -1.47 13.07 14.24
C ARG A 167 -1.19 12.96 12.75
N LEU A 168 -0.60 11.85 12.32
CA LEU A 168 -0.45 11.52 10.90
C LEU A 168 -1.75 10.97 10.31
N PRO A 169 -2.02 11.16 9.00
CA PRO A 169 -3.22 10.65 8.32
C PRO A 169 -3.52 9.18 8.62
N ILE A 170 -2.48 8.34 8.59
CA ILE A 170 -2.62 6.88 8.78
C ILE A 170 -3.17 6.52 10.16
N GLN A 171 -2.93 7.36 11.18
CA GLN A 171 -3.45 7.12 12.54
C GLN A 171 -4.97 7.32 12.62
N ASP A 172 -5.56 8.00 11.64
CA ASP A 172 -7.00 8.22 11.52
C ASP A 172 -7.63 7.36 10.41
N GLY A 173 -6.85 6.42 9.83
CA GLY A 173 -7.28 5.53 8.76
C GLY A 173 -7.33 6.21 7.39
N ILE A 174 -6.56 7.29 7.21
CA ILE A 174 -6.41 8.01 5.95
C ILE A 174 -5.07 7.63 5.31
N ASP A 175 -5.11 7.02 4.13
CA ASP A 175 -3.88 6.72 3.38
C ASP A 175 -3.53 7.87 2.44
N VAL A 176 -2.30 8.36 2.51
CA VAL A 176 -1.70 9.22 1.47
C VAL A 176 -0.91 8.30 0.54
N ILE A 177 -1.20 8.36 -0.75
CA ILE A 177 -0.68 7.42 -1.75
C ILE A 177 -0.13 8.20 -2.95
N SER A 178 1.19 8.11 -3.14
CA SER A 178 1.87 8.54 -4.37
C SER A 178 1.47 7.62 -5.54
N VAL A 179 0.71 8.14 -6.50
CA VAL A 179 0.19 7.36 -7.64
C VAL A 179 0.80 7.75 -8.99
N GLY A 180 1.69 8.75 -9.02
CA GLY A 180 2.27 9.23 -10.28
C GLY A 180 1.18 9.62 -11.26
N THR A 181 1.24 9.06 -12.46
CA THR A 181 0.26 9.32 -13.52
C THR A 181 -1.02 8.49 -13.43
N ALA A 182 -1.14 7.61 -12.42
CA ALA A 182 -2.21 6.60 -12.34
C ALA A 182 -3.50 7.07 -11.66
N PHE A 183 -3.67 8.35 -11.36
CA PHE A 183 -4.84 8.91 -10.66
C PHE A 183 -6.18 8.35 -11.11
N LEU A 184 -6.49 8.41 -12.42
CA LEU A 184 -7.80 8.01 -12.95
C LEU A 184 -8.14 6.55 -12.65
N ARG A 185 -7.12 5.69 -12.60
CA ARG A 185 -7.26 4.26 -12.33
C ARG A 185 -7.56 4.01 -10.85
N PHE A 186 -6.87 4.73 -9.96
CA PHE A 186 -7.15 4.69 -8.52
C PHE A 186 -8.52 5.28 -8.18
N LEU A 187 -8.94 6.35 -8.87
CA LEU A 187 -10.26 6.94 -8.70
C LEU A 187 -11.38 6.00 -9.15
N GLU A 188 -11.18 5.25 -10.24
CA GLU A 188 -12.12 4.20 -10.66
C GLU A 188 -12.35 3.17 -9.55
N LEU A 189 -11.26 2.67 -8.96
CA LEU A 189 -11.33 1.72 -7.84
C LEU A 189 -11.98 2.34 -6.60
N ALA A 190 -11.62 3.58 -6.24
CA ALA A 190 -12.21 4.30 -5.12
C ALA A 190 -13.72 4.46 -5.29
N LEU A 191 -14.17 4.80 -6.51
CA LEU A 191 -15.60 4.95 -6.82
C LEU A 191 -16.34 3.61 -6.71
N ALA A 192 -15.77 2.53 -7.26
CA ALA A 192 -16.35 1.19 -7.19
C ALA A 192 -16.53 0.71 -5.74
N LEU A 193 -15.55 0.97 -4.88
CA LEU A 193 -15.57 0.61 -3.45
C LEU A 193 -16.29 1.65 -2.57
N LYS A 194 -16.69 2.78 -3.14
CA LYS A 194 -17.22 3.97 -2.45
C LYS A 194 -16.31 4.46 -1.32
N ILE A 195 -15.01 4.50 -1.60
CA ILE A 195 -14.00 5.06 -0.70
C ILE A 195 -13.91 6.56 -0.98
N PRO A 196 -14.10 7.43 0.03
CA PRO A 196 -13.80 8.85 -0.09
C PRO A 196 -12.35 9.07 -0.54
N ALA A 197 -12.14 9.82 -1.62
CA ALA A 197 -10.82 10.08 -2.18
C ALA A 197 -10.64 11.58 -2.47
N ALA A 198 -9.47 12.12 -2.14
CA ALA A 198 -9.02 13.43 -2.59
C ALA A 198 -7.85 13.26 -3.55
N VAL A 199 -7.80 14.04 -4.62
CA VAL A 199 -6.65 14.16 -5.53
C VAL A 199 -5.94 15.46 -5.21
N VAL A 200 -4.63 15.40 -5.04
CA VAL A 200 -3.73 16.55 -4.96
C VAL A 200 -2.86 16.50 -6.22
N THR A 201 -3.00 17.48 -7.09
CA THR A 201 -2.31 17.51 -8.38
C THR A 201 -1.90 18.93 -8.73
N ASP A 202 -0.75 19.05 -9.37
CA ASP A 202 -0.30 20.30 -9.95
C ASP A 202 -1.14 20.65 -11.18
N ASN A 203 -1.21 21.94 -11.52
CA ASN A 203 -1.93 22.40 -12.72
C ASN A 203 -1.02 22.57 -13.94
N ASP A 204 0.30 22.55 -13.75
CA ASP A 204 1.32 22.71 -14.80
C ASP A 204 1.12 23.92 -15.75
N GLY A 205 0.39 24.93 -15.29
CA GLY A 205 0.01 26.11 -16.06
C GLY A 205 -1.23 25.93 -16.94
N ASP A 206 -1.93 24.80 -16.88
CA ASP A 206 -3.13 24.50 -17.67
C ASP A 206 -4.25 23.88 -16.80
N THR A 207 -5.02 24.74 -16.15
CA THR A 207 -6.17 24.35 -15.33
C THR A 207 -7.28 23.69 -16.15
N ALA A 208 -7.44 24.05 -17.42
CA ALA A 208 -8.42 23.44 -18.31
C ALA A 208 -8.07 21.98 -18.63
N ALA A 209 -6.79 21.66 -18.80
CA ALA A 209 -6.32 20.29 -18.94
C ALA A 209 -6.61 19.45 -17.68
N VAL A 210 -6.41 20.00 -16.48
CA VAL A 210 -6.76 19.32 -15.22
C VAL A 210 -8.26 19.04 -15.16
N GLN A 211 -9.10 20.04 -15.41
CA GLN A 211 -10.56 19.88 -15.41
C GLN A 211 -11.00 18.81 -16.42
N LYS A 212 -10.45 18.85 -17.64
CA LYS A 212 -10.74 17.85 -18.68
C LYS A 212 -10.30 16.45 -18.27
N LYS A 213 -9.12 16.30 -17.65
CA LYS A 213 -8.59 15.01 -17.17
C LYS A 213 -9.52 14.35 -16.15
N TYR A 214 -10.12 15.14 -15.26
CA TYR A 214 -10.95 14.64 -14.16
C TYR A 214 -12.46 14.82 -14.37
N ALA A 215 -12.92 15.25 -15.55
CA ALA A 215 -14.33 15.56 -15.83
C ALA A 215 -15.30 14.42 -15.50
N ALA A 216 -14.89 13.16 -15.66
CA ALA A 216 -15.72 11.99 -15.32
C ALA A 216 -15.99 11.82 -13.81
N PHE A 217 -15.18 12.48 -12.97
CA PHE A 217 -15.27 12.45 -11.51
C PHE A 217 -15.81 13.76 -10.93
N ASP A 218 -16.11 14.74 -11.78
CA ASP A 218 -16.69 16.00 -11.34
C ASP A 218 -18.09 15.79 -10.73
N GLY A 219 -18.38 16.51 -9.65
CA GLY A 219 -19.62 16.37 -8.89
C GLY A 219 -19.81 15.04 -8.13
N GLN A 220 -18.84 14.12 -8.15
CA GLN A 220 -18.93 12.89 -7.36
C GLN A 220 -18.78 13.21 -5.86
N PRO A 221 -19.75 12.89 -5.00
CA PRO A 221 -19.73 13.31 -3.60
C PRO A 221 -18.58 12.71 -2.78
N SER A 222 -18.07 11.56 -3.22
CA SER A 222 -16.95 10.87 -2.57
C SER A 222 -15.58 11.20 -3.18
N ILE A 223 -15.50 12.03 -4.23
CA ILE A 223 -14.23 12.37 -4.90
C ILE A 223 -14.04 13.88 -4.91
N ARG A 224 -12.89 14.33 -4.42
CA ARG A 224 -12.51 15.75 -4.41
C ARG A 224 -11.27 15.96 -5.25
N ILE A 225 -11.34 16.79 -6.28
CA ILE A 225 -10.18 17.15 -7.09
C ILE A 225 -9.59 18.46 -6.58
N CYS A 226 -8.37 18.42 -6.06
CA CYS A 226 -7.69 19.55 -5.45
C CYS A 226 -6.45 19.93 -6.26
N PHE A 227 -6.56 21.05 -6.96
CA PHE A 227 -5.47 21.74 -7.63
C PHE A 227 -5.62 23.25 -7.37
N ASP A 228 -4.53 23.99 -7.55
CA ASP A 228 -4.56 25.45 -7.48
C ASP A 228 -5.23 26.02 -8.75
N PRO A 229 -6.29 26.84 -8.65
CA PRO A 229 -6.91 27.45 -9.82
C PRO A 229 -6.07 28.58 -10.44
N ASP A 230 -5.10 29.12 -9.71
CA ASP A 230 -4.29 30.24 -10.18
C ASP A 230 -3.05 29.74 -10.96
N VAL A 231 -2.83 30.33 -12.13
CA VAL A 231 -1.65 30.10 -12.97
C VAL A 231 -0.65 31.23 -12.74
N ASP A 232 0.44 30.91 -12.05
CA ASP A 232 1.57 31.79 -11.80
C ASP A 232 2.57 31.76 -12.96
N THR A 233 3.15 32.92 -13.25
CA THR A 233 4.14 33.15 -14.32
C THR A 233 5.33 33.92 -13.78
N GLY A 234 6.51 33.72 -14.36
CA GLY A 234 7.72 34.48 -14.00
C GLY A 234 8.81 34.40 -15.07
N GLY A 235 9.91 35.14 -14.87
CA GLY A 235 10.97 35.33 -15.87
C GLY A 235 12.02 34.20 -15.96
N LEU A 236 12.10 33.32 -14.95
CA LEU A 236 13.08 32.23 -14.92
C LEU A 236 12.93 31.27 -16.09
N THR A 237 14.05 30.96 -16.74
CA THR A 237 14.16 29.99 -17.84
C THR A 237 15.19 28.92 -17.48
N VAL A 238 14.86 27.66 -17.71
CA VAL A 238 15.75 26.51 -17.43
C VAL A 238 15.86 25.65 -18.67
N LYS A 239 17.09 25.49 -19.20
CA LYS A 239 17.34 24.74 -20.43
C LYS A 239 16.43 25.18 -21.59
N GLU A 240 16.35 26.49 -21.81
CA GLU A 240 15.57 27.13 -22.89
C GLU A 240 14.04 26.96 -22.79
N LYS A 241 13.54 26.40 -21.68
CA LYS A 241 12.09 26.33 -21.40
C LYS A 241 11.73 27.24 -20.23
N PRO A 242 10.58 27.92 -20.29
CA PRO A 242 10.05 28.66 -19.15
C PRO A 242 9.97 27.75 -17.91
N PHE A 243 10.35 28.28 -16.76
CA PHE A 243 10.18 27.57 -15.49
C PHE A 243 8.70 27.45 -15.15
N ASN A 244 8.29 26.29 -14.64
CA ASN A 244 6.92 26.04 -14.22
C ASN A 244 6.75 26.46 -12.76
N TYR A 245 6.01 27.54 -12.51
CA TYR A 245 5.69 28.05 -11.17
C TYR A 245 4.44 27.40 -10.57
N ASN A 246 3.83 26.45 -11.29
CA ASN A 246 2.56 25.86 -10.92
C ASN A 246 2.69 24.41 -10.44
N THR A 247 3.84 24.14 -9.81
CA THR A 247 4.09 22.91 -9.06
C THR A 247 4.07 23.16 -7.55
N LEU A 248 4.10 22.11 -6.75
CA LEU A 248 4.15 22.19 -5.29
C LEU A 248 5.21 23.18 -4.76
N GLU A 249 6.46 23.08 -5.23
CA GLU A 249 7.59 23.78 -4.60
C GLU A 249 7.49 25.31 -4.75
N PRO A 250 7.22 25.86 -5.95
CA PRO A 250 6.99 27.30 -6.10
C PRO A 250 5.79 27.82 -5.32
N LYS A 251 4.70 27.04 -5.23
CA LYS A 251 3.50 27.44 -4.47
C LYS A 251 3.78 27.49 -2.97
N ILE A 252 4.59 26.56 -2.45
CA ILE A 252 5.07 26.59 -1.06
C ILE A 252 5.99 27.80 -0.82
N LEU A 253 6.88 28.14 -1.75
CA LEU A 253 7.70 29.35 -1.65
C LEU A 253 6.84 30.61 -1.63
N LYS A 254 5.87 30.73 -2.55
CA LYS A 254 4.93 31.86 -2.61
C LYS A 254 4.16 32.03 -1.30
N ALA A 255 3.73 30.93 -0.67
CA ALA A 255 2.94 30.97 0.56
C ALA A 255 3.73 31.36 1.82
N ASN A 256 5.06 31.20 1.83
CA ASN A 256 5.89 31.32 3.04
C ASN A 256 7.00 32.38 2.94
N GLY A 257 7.42 32.71 1.72
CA GLY A 257 8.56 33.59 1.46
C GLY A 257 9.91 32.89 1.61
N ARG A 258 10.91 33.46 0.92
CA ARG A 258 12.26 32.90 0.80
C ARG A 258 13.02 32.82 2.12
N GLU A 259 12.87 33.79 3.01
CA GLU A 259 13.61 33.80 4.28
C GLU A 259 13.23 32.61 5.17
N ALA A 260 11.93 32.36 5.31
CA ALA A 260 11.41 31.23 6.07
C ALA A 260 11.86 29.88 5.47
N LEU A 261 11.76 29.73 4.15
CA LEU A 261 12.20 28.50 3.49
C LEU A 261 13.71 28.31 3.52
N ASN A 262 14.51 29.36 3.37
CA ASN A 262 15.97 29.24 3.52
C ASN A 262 16.35 28.68 4.89
N LYS A 263 15.73 29.22 5.95
CA LYS A 263 15.96 28.72 7.32
C LYS A 263 15.53 27.26 7.47
N MET A 264 14.41 26.89 6.87
CA MET A 264 13.84 25.55 6.97
C MET A 264 14.66 24.50 6.20
N LEU A 265 15.10 24.86 4.99
CA LEU A 265 15.84 23.99 4.08
C LEU A 265 17.35 24.01 4.36
N GLY A 266 17.83 24.91 5.23
CA GLY A 266 19.26 25.08 5.50
C GLY A 266 20.01 25.71 4.32
N THR A 267 19.34 26.50 3.49
CA THR A 267 19.88 27.14 2.29
C THR A 267 20.15 28.63 2.50
N ALA A 268 20.91 29.23 1.59
CA ALA A 268 21.25 30.66 1.61
C ALA A 268 20.97 31.34 0.26
N ALA A 269 19.88 30.94 -0.40
CA ALA A 269 19.49 31.49 -1.70
C ALA A 269 19.19 33.00 -1.58
N LYS A 270 19.78 33.81 -2.46
CA LYS A 270 19.68 35.28 -2.47
C LYS A 270 18.46 35.77 -3.24
N THR A 271 17.97 34.97 -4.19
CA THR A 271 16.78 35.27 -5.00
C THR A 271 15.79 34.11 -4.92
N ASP A 272 14.53 34.39 -5.25
CA ASP A 272 13.49 33.34 -5.31
C ASP A 272 13.80 32.34 -6.43
N ASP A 273 14.37 32.81 -7.55
CA ASP A 273 14.84 31.97 -8.65
C ASP A 273 15.91 30.95 -8.23
N GLU A 274 16.90 31.37 -7.44
CA GLU A 274 17.91 30.46 -6.89
C GLU A 274 17.27 29.36 -6.03
N LEU A 275 16.27 29.74 -5.23
CA LEU A 275 15.57 28.80 -4.36
C LEU A 275 14.65 27.86 -5.15
N HIS A 276 13.96 28.35 -6.17
CA HIS A 276 13.18 27.54 -7.11
C HIS A 276 14.04 26.46 -7.79
N LEU A 277 15.24 26.82 -8.24
CA LEU A 277 16.17 25.87 -8.85
C LEU A 277 16.66 24.82 -7.85
N HIS A 278 16.96 25.24 -6.61
CA HIS A 278 17.37 24.32 -5.55
C HIS A 278 16.25 23.32 -5.21
N MET A 279 15.02 23.80 -4.98
CA MET A 279 13.88 22.95 -4.63
C MET A 279 13.53 21.99 -5.77
N ARG A 280 13.59 22.44 -7.02
CA ARG A 280 13.36 21.58 -8.20
C ARG A 280 14.38 20.44 -8.30
N ALA A 281 15.64 20.70 -7.94
CA ALA A 281 16.70 19.69 -7.99
C ALA A 281 16.65 18.71 -6.80
N ASN A 282 16.11 19.14 -5.66
CA ASN A 282 16.14 18.41 -4.38
C ASN A 282 14.73 18.21 -3.81
N LYS A 283 13.74 17.85 -4.65
CA LYS A 283 12.31 17.84 -4.30
C LYS A 283 12.02 17.07 -3.01
N THR A 284 12.43 15.80 -2.96
CA THR A 284 12.15 14.90 -1.84
C THR A 284 12.88 15.33 -0.56
N ASP A 285 14.12 15.81 -0.66
CA ASP A 285 14.88 16.30 0.48
C ASP A 285 14.26 17.58 1.05
N CYS A 286 13.80 18.49 0.18
CA CYS A 286 13.10 19.69 0.60
C CYS A 286 11.78 19.35 1.30
N ALA A 287 11.00 18.41 0.75
CA ALA A 287 9.76 17.95 1.35
C ALA A 287 10.00 17.27 2.71
N LEU A 288 11.08 16.50 2.86
CA LEU A 288 11.49 15.88 4.13
C LEU A 288 11.91 16.93 5.17
N ALA A 289 12.64 17.96 4.74
CA ALA A 289 13.01 19.08 5.60
C ALA A 289 11.77 19.85 6.09
N ILE A 290 10.80 20.08 5.21
CA ILE A 290 9.49 20.68 5.57
C ILE A 290 8.76 19.78 6.56
N PHE A 291 8.64 18.48 6.27
CA PHE A 291 7.96 17.52 7.15
C PHE A 291 8.57 17.50 8.56
N SER A 292 9.90 17.54 8.65
CA SER A 292 10.65 17.42 9.91
C SER A 292 10.80 18.74 10.68
N SER A 293 10.47 19.88 10.07
CA SER A 293 10.69 21.21 10.64
C SER A 293 9.79 21.49 11.85
N LYS A 294 10.32 22.06 12.92
CA LYS A 294 9.47 22.53 14.04
C LYS A 294 8.81 23.90 13.78
N THR A 295 9.20 24.56 12.69
CA THR A 295 8.69 25.88 12.33
C THR A 295 7.33 25.73 11.66
N ALA A 296 6.37 26.57 12.04
CA ALA A 296 5.08 26.64 11.36
C ALA A 296 5.27 27.05 9.89
N ILE A 297 4.46 26.47 9.01
CA ILE A 297 4.47 26.72 7.57
C ILE A 297 3.03 26.88 7.09
N THR A 298 2.82 27.74 6.10
CA THR A 298 1.55 27.94 5.42
C THR A 298 1.46 27.00 4.23
N TYR A 299 0.34 26.30 4.09
CA TYR A 299 0.08 25.41 2.96
C TYR A 299 -0.81 26.08 1.92
N PRO A 300 -0.59 25.82 0.62
CA PRO A 300 -1.54 26.17 -0.42
C PRO A 300 -2.94 25.63 -0.15
N ASP A 301 -3.97 26.38 -0.56
CA ASP A 301 -5.37 26.06 -0.30
C ASP A 301 -5.81 24.69 -0.85
N TYR A 302 -5.29 24.28 -2.01
CA TYR A 302 -5.63 22.98 -2.55
C TYR A 302 -5.18 21.81 -1.65
N ILE A 303 -4.09 21.98 -0.89
CA ILE A 303 -3.64 20.99 0.10
C ILE A 303 -4.56 20.99 1.31
N THR A 304 -4.93 22.17 1.84
CA THR A 304 -5.83 22.28 3.00
C THR A 304 -7.21 21.69 2.68
N ARG A 305 -7.74 21.91 1.46
CA ARG A 305 -8.98 21.29 0.97
C ARG A 305 -8.88 19.75 0.87
N ALA A 306 -7.73 19.20 0.55
CA ALA A 306 -7.55 17.76 0.44
C ALA A 306 -7.59 17.05 1.81
N ILE A 307 -7.01 17.69 2.83
CA ILE A 307 -6.96 17.16 4.21
C ILE A 307 -8.23 17.45 5.03
N ALA A 308 -9.06 18.39 4.57
CA ALA A 308 -10.34 18.70 5.20
C ALA A 308 -11.24 17.44 5.27
N PRO A 309 -12.09 17.30 6.32
CA PRO A 309 -12.96 16.15 6.54
C PRO A 309 -13.64 15.60 5.27
#